data_AF-A0A9P9WI60-F1
#
_entry.id   AF-A0A9P9WI60-F1
#
_cell.length_a   1.000
_cell.length_b   1.000
_cell.length_c   1.000
_cell.angle_alpha   90.00
_cell.angle_beta   90.00
_cell.angle_gamma   90.00
#
_symmetry.space_group_name_H-M   'P 1'
#
loop_
_entity.id
_entity.type
_entity.pdbx_description
1 polymer ?
#
loop_
_entity_poly.entity_id
_entity_poly.type
_entity_poly.pdbx_seq_one_letter_code
_entity_poly.pdbx_strand_id
1 'polypeptide(L)'
;MASFLSRASSSNHVQLATTAIVSGAVVAGAILGYQQFQRESRVHQLKHSIPEVENEGEALRKLTSYGGASKANDEDLRNEELARRAQAGDFDDELILEQLARNRVFLTPEGLEKLRNSFVIVVGCGGVGSHATAALARSGVSKIRLIDFDQVTLSSLNRHAVATLADVGIAKVQCLYRRLIAITPWTNFDLRLEKYWEEAADRLLEPWKGTGQKPDFVIDAIDNIDTKVSLLKYCHDHQIPVISAMGAGCKSDPTRIIVGDIGSSTDDGLSRATRRRLKLLGITKGIPTVFSTEKTGEGKAELLPLPEEEFQKGSIGDLGVLPDFRVRILPVLGTMPAVFGYTVANHIILSITGYPLDYPIAKGRDKMHDSILAALQGSEEKILRHLNPGSDHTIAVGLKIPVTVGDVSFVAEDIFKGRSAVTGLATRLVLLRWRKPTKSTLLEIEGQKSSDLRLSDLVCMTKEEATRHEREILRGDKRVEDVYDQETIDKIEGLLKETAKYEKYR
;
A
#
# COMPACT_ATOMS: atom_id res chain seq x y z
N MET A 1 23.78 21.39 54.62
CA MET A 1 23.18 20.17 54.03
C MET A 1 23.38 18.89 54.87
N ALA A 2 24.47 18.73 55.63
CA ALA A 2 24.70 17.53 56.44
C ALA A 2 23.69 17.31 57.59
N SER A 3 23.12 18.38 58.17
CA SER A 3 22.16 18.29 59.29
C SER A 3 20.77 17.76 58.87
N PHE A 4 20.33 18.02 57.64
CA PHE A 4 19.00 17.59 57.15
C PHE A 4 18.99 16.10 56.81
N LEU A 5 20.09 15.60 56.22
CA LEU A 5 20.28 14.16 55.97
C LEU A 5 20.37 13.35 57.28
N SER A 6 21.00 13.90 58.33
CA SER A 6 21.08 13.20 59.63
C SER A 6 19.74 13.14 60.39
N ARG A 7 18.84 14.12 60.20
CA ARG A 7 17.49 14.10 60.80
C ARG A 7 16.55 13.24 59.98
N ALA A 8 16.65 13.26 58.65
CA ALA A 8 15.90 12.36 57.78
C ALA A 8 16.27 10.89 58.02
N SER A 9 17.54 10.57 58.30
CA SER A 9 17.97 9.19 58.60
C SER A 9 17.55 8.67 59.99
N SER A 10 16.95 9.51 60.85
CA SER A 10 16.49 9.13 62.20
C SER A 10 14.99 8.81 62.29
N SER A 11 14.24 9.04 61.21
CA SER A 11 12.82 8.71 61.14
C SER A 11 12.63 7.27 60.65
N ASN A 12 12.02 6.41 61.47
CA ASN A 12 11.75 5.01 61.14
C ASN A 12 11.00 4.86 59.79
N HIS A 13 10.12 5.81 59.46
CA HIS A 13 9.41 5.80 58.17
C HIS A 13 10.32 6.07 56.97
N VAL A 14 11.31 6.95 57.12
CA VAL A 14 12.27 7.26 56.05
C VAL A 14 13.24 6.09 55.87
N GLN A 15 13.67 5.44 56.96
CA GLN A 15 14.48 4.22 56.87
C GLN A 15 13.72 3.10 56.15
N LEU A 16 12.46 2.82 56.54
CA LEU A 16 11.64 1.80 55.90
C LEU A 16 11.41 2.08 54.40
N ALA A 17 11.11 3.32 54.03
CA ALA A 17 10.94 3.71 52.64
C ALA A 17 12.24 3.55 51.83
N THR A 18 13.39 3.93 52.41
CA THR A 18 14.69 3.80 51.75
C THR A 18 15.07 2.33 51.58
N THR A 19 14.86 1.50 52.61
CA THR A 19 15.09 0.05 52.55
C THR A 19 14.21 -0.61 51.49
N ALA A 20 12.93 -0.24 51.39
CA ALA A 20 12.01 -0.77 50.39
C ALA A 20 12.43 -0.42 48.95
N ILE A 21 12.87 0.82 48.72
CA ILE A 21 13.37 1.25 47.40
C ILE A 21 14.65 0.51 47.02
N VAL A 22 15.61 0.41 47.95
CA VAL A 22 16.87 -0.29 47.72
C VAL A 22 16.63 -1.79 47.50
N SER A 23 15.77 -2.43 48.30
CA SER A 23 15.42 -3.84 48.10
C SER A 23 14.69 -4.08 46.78
N GLY A 24 13.78 -3.18 46.40
CA GLY A 24 13.07 -3.24 45.12
C GLY A 24 14.02 -3.12 43.93
N ALA A 25 14.98 -2.20 43.99
CA ALA A 25 16.01 -2.03 42.97
C ALA A 25 16.96 -3.24 42.87
N VAL A 26 17.36 -3.82 44.01
CA VAL A 26 18.21 -5.02 44.05
C VAL A 26 17.48 -6.24 43.48
N VAL A 27 16.22 -6.45 43.87
CA VAL A 27 15.41 -7.57 43.35
C VAL A 27 15.14 -7.39 41.85
N ALA A 28 14.77 -6.19 41.41
CA ALA A 28 14.59 -5.91 39.98
C ALA A 28 15.89 -6.11 39.20
N GLY A 29 17.03 -5.64 39.72
CA GLY A 29 18.34 -5.86 39.12
C GLY A 29 18.73 -7.33 39.03
N ALA A 30 18.44 -8.12 40.07
CA ALA A 30 18.68 -9.56 40.08
C ALA A 30 17.79 -10.30 39.06
N ILE A 31 16.51 -9.93 38.95
CA ILE A 31 15.58 -10.51 37.98
C ILE A 31 16.01 -10.17 36.55
N LEU A 32 16.28 -8.89 36.26
CA LEU A 32 16.72 -8.45 34.93
C LEU A 32 18.07 -9.06 34.55
N GLY A 33 19.01 -9.11 35.50
CA GLY A 33 20.31 -9.75 35.30
C GLY A 33 20.20 -11.25 35.04
N TYR A 34 19.33 -11.95 35.77
CA TYR A 34 19.07 -13.36 35.56
C TYR A 34 18.40 -13.64 34.21
N GLN A 35 17.41 -12.83 33.81
CA GLN A 35 16.78 -12.92 32.49
C GLN A 35 17.79 -12.70 31.36
N GLN A 36 18.67 -11.70 31.50
CA GLN A 36 19.72 -11.43 30.53
C GLN A 36 20.73 -12.59 30.44
N PHE A 37 21.17 -13.13 31.58
CA PHE A 37 22.07 -14.29 31.60
C PHE A 37 21.44 -15.53 30.98
N GLN A 38 20.18 -15.84 31.30
CA GLN A 38 19.47 -16.96 30.67
C GLN A 38 19.39 -16.78 29.15
N ARG A 39 19.08 -15.57 28.68
CA ARG A 39 19.00 -15.25 27.26
C ARG A 39 20.34 -15.43 26.55
N GLU A 40 21.43 -14.95 27.14
CA GLU A 40 22.78 -15.17 26.61
C GLU A 40 23.15 -16.65 26.55
N SER A 41 22.84 -17.40 27.62
CA SER A 41 23.05 -18.85 27.65
C SER A 41 22.26 -19.59 26.57
N ARG A 42 21.00 -19.20 26.33
CA ARG A 42 20.16 -19.82 25.29
C ARG A 42 20.66 -19.51 23.88
N VAL A 43 21.09 -18.27 23.60
CA VAL A 43 21.75 -17.93 22.33
C VAL A 43 23.05 -18.72 22.15
N HIS A 44 23.84 -18.87 23.21
CA HIS A 44 25.09 -19.62 23.18
C HIS A 44 24.85 -21.11 22.92
N GLN A 45 23.89 -21.72 23.62
CA GLN A 45 23.48 -23.11 23.41
C GLN A 45 22.95 -23.33 22.00
N LEU A 46 22.12 -22.41 21.47
CA LEU A 46 21.65 -22.52 20.09
C LEU A 46 22.82 -22.52 19.12
N LYS A 47 23.77 -21.58 19.25
CA LYS A 47 24.98 -21.50 18.41
C LYS A 47 25.81 -22.78 18.44
N HIS A 48 25.96 -23.39 19.62
CA HIS A 48 26.69 -24.66 19.79
C HIS A 48 25.90 -25.88 19.34
N SER A 49 24.56 -25.82 19.34
CA SER A 49 23.71 -26.92 18.87
C SER A 49 23.67 -27.03 17.34
N ILE A 50 24.26 -26.07 16.62
CA ILE A 50 24.27 -26.12 15.16
C ILE A 50 25.38 -27.10 14.74
N PRO A 51 25.06 -28.20 14.02
CA PRO A 51 26.03 -29.24 13.69
C PRO A 51 27.20 -28.69 12.87
N GLU A 52 28.39 -29.25 13.12
CA GLU A 52 29.53 -29.09 12.22
C GLU A 52 29.27 -29.87 10.93
N VAL A 53 29.75 -29.35 9.81
CA VAL A 53 29.44 -29.91 8.50
C VAL A 53 30.24 -31.20 8.30
N GLU A 54 29.59 -32.34 8.57
CA GLU A 54 30.09 -33.65 8.16
C GLU A 54 29.66 -33.96 6.73
N ASN A 55 30.63 -34.46 5.94
CA ASN A 55 30.57 -34.74 4.50
C ASN A 55 29.61 -35.90 4.11
N GLU A 56 28.33 -35.86 4.50
CA GLU A 56 27.35 -36.92 4.15
C GLU A 56 26.05 -36.39 3.52
N GLY A 57 26.16 -35.41 2.63
CA GLY A 57 25.03 -34.78 1.93
C GLY A 57 24.71 -35.32 0.54
N GLU A 58 24.72 -36.65 0.30
CA GLU A 58 24.39 -37.22 -1.03
C GLU A 58 22.93 -37.69 -1.19
N ALA A 59 22.13 -37.73 -0.12
CA ALA A 59 20.87 -38.47 -0.13
C ALA A 59 19.59 -37.72 -0.56
N LEU A 60 19.63 -36.42 -0.91
CA LEU A 60 18.40 -35.63 -1.17
C LEU A 60 18.24 -35.03 -2.59
N ARG A 61 19.02 -35.47 -3.58
CA ARG A 61 18.97 -34.84 -4.92
C ARG A 61 18.53 -35.79 -6.02
N LYS A 62 17.21 -35.97 -6.16
CA LYS A 62 16.57 -36.33 -7.44
C LYS A 62 15.30 -35.51 -7.65
N LEU A 63 15.43 -34.38 -8.35
CA LEU A 63 14.32 -33.70 -9.02
C LEU A 63 14.79 -33.14 -10.39
N THR A 64 14.63 -33.99 -11.41
CA THR A 64 14.52 -33.75 -12.87
C THR A 64 15.67 -33.11 -13.69
N SER A 65 15.60 -33.35 -15.01
CA SER A 65 16.66 -33.42 -16.02
C SER A 65 17.07 -32.11 -16.71
N TYR A 66 16.87 -30.95 -16.09
CA TYR A 66 17.29 -29.68 -16.69
C TYR A 66 17.92 -28.75 -15.64
N GLY A 67 19.24 -28.62 -15.72
CA GLY A 67 20.02 -27.61 -14.99
C GLY A 67 20.63 -28.15 -13.69
N GLY A 68 21.96 -28.37 -13.72
CA GLY A 68 22.70 -28.90 -12.58
C GLY A 68 22.61 -28.01 -11.36
N ALA A 69 22.17 -28.58 -10.24
CA ALA A 69 22.29 -27.95 -8.93
C ALA A 69 23.77 -27.66 -8.67
N SER A 70 24.11 -26.41 -8.31
CA SER A 70 25.44 -26.10 -7.78
C SER A 70 25.71 -27.00 -6.57
N LYS A 71 26.97 -27.41 -6.35
CA LYS A 71 27.36 -28.04 -5.08
C LYS A 71 26.89 -27.10 -3.95
N ALA A 72 26.13 -27.63 -2.99
CA ALA A 72 25.69 -26.81 -1.86
C ALA A 72 26.93 -26.34 -1.11
N ASN A 73 26.95 -25.07 -0.72
CA ASN A 73 27.93 -24.57 0.22
C ASN A 73 27.59 -25.14 1.61
N ASP A 74 28.60 -25.43 2.42
CA ASP A 74 28.46 -25.96 3.79
C ASP A 74 27.49 -25.13 4.64
N GLU A 75 27.46 -23.82 4.41
CA GLU A 75 26.55 -22.87 5.05
C GLU A 75 25.07 -23.11 4.67
N ASP A 76 24.77 -23.47 3.41
CA ASP A 76 23.40 -23.74 2.98
C ASP A 76 22.85 -24.99 3.67
N LEU A 77 23.66 -26.05 3.74
CA LEU A 77 23.29 -27.30 4.43
C LEU A 77 23.02 -27.04 5.92
N ARG A 78 23.86 -26.23 6.56
CA ARG A 78 23.70 -25.81 7.95
C ARG A 78 22.38 -25.05 8.17
N ASN A 79 22.03 -24.14 7.26
CA ASN A 79 20.79 -23.38 7.33
C ASN A 79 19.56 -24.25 7.09
N GLU A 80 19.62 -25.20 6.16
CA GLU A 80 18.55 -26.17 5.90
C GLU A 80 18.31 -27.07 7.12
N GLU A 81 19.38 -27.53 7.78
CA GLU A 81 19.26 -28.33 9.00
C GLU A 81 18.63 -27.55 10.15
N LEU A 82 19.06 -26.30 10.37
CA LEU A 82 18.48 -25.43 11.38
C LEU A 82 16.99 -25.16 11.11
N ALA A 83 16.62 -24.93 9.85
CA ALA A 83 15.25 -24.73 9.44
C ALA A 83 14.39 -25.97 9.68
N ARG A 84 14.90 -27.16 9.34
CA ARG A 84 14.22 -28.44 9.59
C ARG A 84 13.93 -28.64 11.08
N ARG A 85 14.91 -28.36 11.95
CA ARG A 85 14.74 -28.42 13.42
C ARG A 85 13.69 -27.42 13.90
N ALA A 86 13.77 -26.17 13.43
CA ALA A 86 12.81 -25.13 13.78
C ALA A 86 11.37 -25.44 13.35
N GLN A 87 11.19 -25.96 12.14
CA GLN A 87 9.89 -26.37 11.62
C GLN A 87 9.33 -27.61 12.34
N ALA A 88 10.19 -28.46 12.90
CA ALA A 88 9.82 -29.58 13.76
C ALA A 88 9.50 -29.18 15.21
N GLY A 89 9.65 -27.90 15.57
CA GLY A 89 9.42 -27.38 16.92
C GLY A 89 10.65 -27.43 17.85
N ASP A 90 11.80 -27.86 17.35
CA ASP A 90 13.09 -27.84 18.06
C ASP A 90 13.82 -26.50 17.83
N PHE A 91 13.14 -25.40 18.17
CA PHE A 91 13.70 -24.06 18.16
C PHE A 91 12.98 -23.19 19.19
N ASP A 92 13.76 -22.46 20.00
CA ASP A 92 13.23 -21.68 21.12
C ASP A 92 12.30 -20.56 20.62
N ASP A 93 11.03 -20.62 21.00
CA ASP A 93 10.02 -19.62 20.63
C ASP A 93 10.38 -18.23 21.18
N GLU A 94 11.10 -18.13 22.30
CA GLU A 94 11.56 -16.85 22.82
C GLU A 94 12.54 -16.16 21.86
N LEU A 95 13.36 -16.92 21.12
CA LEU A 95 14.27 -16.35 20.11
C LEU A 95 13.50 -15.83 18.90
N ILE A 96 12.44 -16.54 18.49
CA ILE A 96 11.53 -16.08 17.43
C ILE A 96 10.85 -14.78 17.86
N LEU A 97 10.28 -14.77 19.07
CA LEU A 97 9.60 -13.60 19.62
C LEU A 97 10.54 -12.40 19.80
N GLU A 98 11.81 -12.65 20.14
CA GLU A 98 12.82 -11.60 20.22
C GLU A 98 13.15 -11.03 18.83
N GLN A 99 13.34 -11.88 17.82
CA GLN A 99 13.55 -11.42 16.45
C GLN A 99 12.34 -10.62 15.93
N LEU A 100 11.14 -10.97 16.37
CA LEU A 100 9.89 -10.30 16.02
C LEU A 100 9.45 -9.23 17.04
N ALA A 101 10.30 -8.83 17.99
CA ALA A 101 9.91 -7.98 19.11
C ALA A 101 9.28 -6.65 18.68
N ARG A 102 9.80 -6.03 17.61
CA ARG A 102 9.25 -4.78 17.06
C ARG A 102 7.86 -4.99 16.45
N ASN A 103 7.66 -6.10 15.75
CA ASN A 103 6.35 -6.45 15.19
C ASN A 103 5.36 -6.77 16.30
N ARG A 104 5.81 -7.46 17.36
CA ARG A 104 4.98 -7.77 18.54
C ARG A 104 4.46 -6.52 19.23
N VAL A 105 5.31 -5.50 19.39
CA VAL A 105 4.93 -4.22 19.98
C VAL A 105 3.97 -3.47 19.07
N PHE A 106 4.22 -3.46 17.75
CA PHE A 106 3.39 -2.73 16.80
C PHE A 106 2.02 -3.38 16.56
N LEU A 107 1.97 -4.70 16.37
CA LEU A 107 0.78 -5.46 15.99
C LEU A 107 0.00 -6.01 17.18
N THR A 108 0.48 -5.81 18.41
CA THR A 108 0.05 -6.52 19.64
C THR A 108 0.42 -8.02 19.62
N PRO A 109 0.48 -8.69 20.79
CA PRO A 109 0.70 -10.13 20.86
C PRO A 109 -0.32 -10.93 20.02
N GLU A 110 -1.59 -10.55 20.08
CA GLU A 110 -2.69 -11.22 19.38
C GLU A 110 -2.58 -11.07 17.86
N GLY A 111 -2.23 -9.86 17.39
CA GLY A 111 -2.01 -9.62 15.97
C GLY A 111 -0.81 -10.39 15.44
N LEU A 112 0.29 -10.43 16.20
CA LEU A 112 1.47 -11.21 15.83
C LEU A 112 1.15 -12.71 15.78
N GLU A 113 0.37 -13.24 16.72
CA GLU A 113 -0.04 -14.65 16.72
C GLU A 113 -0.86 -15.00 15.46
N LYS A 114 -1.83 -14.15 15.08
CA LYS A 114 -2.57 -14.32 13.81
C LYS A 114 -1.63 -14.34 12.60
N LEU A 115 -0.68 -13.41 12.56
CA LEU A 115 0.30 -13.34 11.48
C LEU A 115 1.19 -14.58 11.43
N ARG A 116 1.64 -15.08 12.59
CA ARG A 116 2.43 -16.30 12.70
C ARG A 116 1.68 -17.54 12.28
N ASN A 117 0.37 -17.59 12.47
CA ASN A 117 -0.46 -18.71 12.04
C ASN A 117 -0.94 -18.61 10.58
N SER A 118 -0.63 -17.52 9.89
CA SER A 118 -1.14 -17.27 8.54
C SER A 118 -0.44 -18.07 7.44
N PHE A 119 -1.19 -18.32 6.36
CA PHE A 119 -0.73 -18.92 5.12
C PHE A 119 -0.93 -17.97 3.94
N VAL A 120 0.17 -17.60 3.29
CA VAL A 120 0.18 -16.71 2.13
C VAL A 120 0.72 -17.43 0.89
N ILE A 121 0.08 -17.23 -0.26
CA ILE A 121 0.54 -17.72 -1.56
C ILE A 121 1.09 -16.55 -2.37
N VAL A 122 2.27 -16.70 -2.97
CA VAL A 122 2.88 -15.70 -3.84
C VAL A 122 3.02 -16.25 -5.25
N VAL A 123 2.33 -15.61 -6.21
CA VAL A 123 2.39 -15.96 -7.63
C VAL A 123 3.26 -14.93 -8.37
N GLY A 124 4.43 -15.38 -8.83
CA GLY A 124 5.48 -14.54 -9.38
C GLY A 124 6.49 -14.11 -8.32
N CYS A 125 7.72 -14.61 -8.41
CA CYS A 125 8.85 -14.34 -7.54
C CYS A 125 9.85 -13.34 -8.17
N GLY A 126 9.36 -12.44 -9.03
CA GLY A 126 10.15 -11.38 -9.66
C GLY A 126 10.48 -10.22 -8.72
N GLY A 127 10.66 -9.01 -9.28
CA GLY A 127 11.07 -7.84 -8.49
C GLY A 127 10.08 -7.42 -7.41
N VAL A 128 8.77 -7.63 -7.62
CA VAL A 128 7.73 -7.32 -6.61
C VAL A 128 7.58 -8.47 -5.62
N GLY A 129 7.31 -9.68 -6.13
CA GLY A 129 7.00 -10.83 -5.28
C GLY A 129 8.16 -11.28 -4.39
N SER A 130 9.42 -11.15 -4.84
CA SER A 130 10.59 -11.44 -4.00
C SER A 130 10.69 -10.51 -2.79
N HIS A 131 10.45 -9.21 -2.97
CA HIS A 131 10.43 -8.23 -1.88
C HIS A 131 9.23 -8.44 -0.94
N ALA A 132 8.05 -8.72 -1.49
CA ALA A 132 6.87 -9.04 -0.69
C ALA A 132 7.10 -10.29 0.17
N THR A 133 7.64 -11.36 -0.42
CA THR A 133 7.98 -12.61 0.27
C THR A 133 8.97 -12.38 1.41
N ALA A 134 10.06 -11.66 1.13
CA ALA A 134 11.09 -11.36 2.12
C ALA A 134 10.53 -10.55 3.30
N ALA A 135 9.68 -9.56 3.02
CA ALA A 135 9.02 -8.76 4.04
C ALA A 135 8.04 -9.58 4.89
N LEU A 136 7.23 -10.44 4.27
CA LEU A 136 6.25 -11.29 4.97
C LEU A 136 6.93 -12.30 5.89
N ALA A 137 7.94 -13.02 5.38
CA ALA A 137 8.70 -13.98 6.17
C ALA A 137 9.33 -13.30 7.40
N ARG A 138 10.05 -12.19 7.18
CA ARG A 138 10.68 -11.39 8.25
C ARG A 138 9.68 -10.77 9.22
N SER A 139 8.42 -10.62 8.82
CA SER A 139 7.37 -10.08 9.66
C SER A 139 6.73 -11.13 10.57
N GLY A 140 6.95 -12.42 10.29
CA GLY A 140 6.49 -13.53 11.10
C GLY A 140 5.53 -14.47 10.39
N VAL A 141 5.21 -14.28 9.10
CA VAL A 141 4.38 -15.26 8.35
C VAL A 141 5.10 -16.61 8.31
N SER A 142 4.45 -17.66 8.82
CA SER A 142 5.10 -18.97 8.99
C SER A 142 4.81 -19.96 7.87
N LYS A 143 3.83 -19.72 6.99
CA LYS A 143 3.55 -20.59 5.85
C LYS A 143 3.49 -19.76 4.57
N ILE A 144 4.40 -20.02 3.64
CA ILE A 144 4.48 -19.30 2.37
C ILE A 144 4.57 -20.31 1.22
N ARG A 145 3.62 -20.28 0.30
CA ARG A 145 3.75 -20.99 -0.98
C ARG A 145 4.28 -20.05 -2.04
N LEU A 146 5.33 -20.46 -2.74
CA LEU A 146 5.96 -19.71 -3.84
C LEU A 146 5.66 -20.40 -5.16
N ILE A 147 5.07 -19.68 -6.11
CA ILE A 147 4.74 -20.18 -7.45
C ILE A 147 5.49 -19.31 -8.46
N ASP A 148 6.52 -19.88 -9.09
CA ASP A 148 7.24 -19.27 -10.20
C ASP A 148 7.98 -20.36 -10.97
N PHE A 149 8.05 -20.26 -12.29
CA PHE A 149 8.77 -21.17 -13.17
C PHE A 149 10.15 -20.63 -13.60
N ASP A 150 10.37 -19.33 -13.42
CA ASP A 150 11.57 -18.66 -13.89
C ASP A 150 12.80 -18.96 -13.03
N GLN A 151 13.96 -18.84 -13.69
CA GLN A 151 15.26 -18.79 -13.04
C GLN A 151 15.74 -17.34 -12.86
N VAL A 152 16.67 -17.13 -11.93
CA VAL A 152 17.37 -15.87 -11.76
C VAL A 152 18.25 -15.62 -12.99
N THR A 153 18.06 -14.47 -13.62
CA THR A 153 18.91 -13.99 -14.71
C THR A 153 19.87 -12.90 -14.21
N LEU A 154 20.93 -12.60 -14.95
CA LEU A 154 21.79 -11.42 -14.65
C LEU A 154 20.97 -10.13 -14.56
N SER A 155 20.00 -9.96 -15.45
CA SER A 155 19.10 -8.80 -15.45
C SER A 155 18.11 -8.80 -14.30
N SER A 156 17.96 -9.89 -13.53
CA SER A 156 17.12 -9.93 -12.33
C SER A 156 17.79 -9.25 -11.13
N LEU A 157 19.13 -9.19 -11.11
CA LEU A 157 19.91 -8.71 -9.96
C LEU A 157 19.69 -7.24 -9.62
N ASN A 158 19.21 -6.43 -10.57
CA ASN A 158 18.92 -5.02 -10.30
C ASN A 158 17.67 -4.80 -9.44
N ARG A 159 16.81 -5.81 -9.26
CA ARG A 159 15.49 -5.66 -8.65
C ARG A 159 14.97 -6.86 -7.85
N HIS A 160 15.64 -8.00 -7.87
CA HIS A 160 15.23 -9.16 -7.07
C HIS A 160 15.77 -9.03 -5.63
N ALA A 161 14.94 -9.31 -4.63
CA ALA A 161 15.23 -8.94 -3.24
C ALA A 161 16.47 -9.62 -2.62
N VAL A 162 16.74 -10.87 -3.02
CA VAL A 162 17.74 -11.72 -2.35
C VAL A 162 18.75 -12.39 -3.28
N ALA A 163 18.59 -12.21 -4.59
CA ALA A 163 19.41 -12.92 -5.56
C ALA A 163 20.80 -12.29 -5.66
N THR A 164 21.81 -13.13 -5.78
CA THR A 164 23.21 -12.74 -5.96
C THR A 164 23.73 -13.25 -7.30
N LEU A 165 24.95 -12.86 -7.68
CA LEU A 165 25.60 -13.39 -8.88
C LEU A 165 25.71 -14.92 -8.88
N ALA A 166 25.88 -15.54 -7.70
CA ALA A 166 25.94 -16.99 -7.56
C ALA A 166 24.59 -17.69 -7.79
N ASP A 167 23.48 -16.95 -7.76
CA ASP A 167 22.14 -17.50 -7.94
C ASP A 167 21.69 -17.51 -9.40
N VAL A 168 22.47 -16.95 -10.33
CA VAL A 168 22.11 -16.92 -11.75
C VAL A 168 21.96 -18.35 -12.30
N GLY A 169 20.83 -18.64 -12.93
CA GLY A 169 20.44 -19.98 -13.40
C GLY A 169 19.71 -20.83 -12.35
N ILE A 170 19.62 -20.38 -11.10
CA ILE A 170 18.84 -21.05 -10.06
C ILE A 170 17.39 -20.60 -10.13
N ALA A 171 16.44 -21.51 -9.90
CA ALA A 171 15.02 -21.18 -9.80
C ALA A 171 14.76 -20.07 -8.77
N LYS A 172 13.94 -19.07 -9.11
CA LYS A 172 13.65 -17.93 -8.21
C LYS A 172 13.04 -18.37 -6.88
N VAL A 173 12.15 -19.37 -6.92
CA VAL A 173 11.54 -19.96 -5.72
C VAL A 173 12.60 -20.57 -4.79
N GLN A 174 13.61 -21.24 -5.37
CA GLN A 174 14.72 -21.84 -4.61
C GLN A 174 15.66 -20.78 -4.03
N CYS A 175 15.93 -19.71 -4.80
CA CYS A 175 16.73 -18.57 -4.33
C CYS A 175 16.10 -17.89 -3.11
N LEU A 176 14.78 -17.65 -3.15
CA LEU A 176 14.03 -17.13 -2.00
C LEU A 176 14.08 -18.07 -0.81
N TYR A 177 13.79 -19.36 -1.02
CA TYR A 177 13.85 -20.38 0.03
C TYR A 177 15.20 -20.40 0.74
N ARG A 178 16.29 -20.63 -0.01
CA ARG A 178 17.65 -20.73 0.55
C ARG A 178 18.04 -19.52 1.37
N ARG A 179 17.73 -18.31 0.91
CA ARG A 179 18.08 -17.09 1.65
C ARG A 179 17.19 -16.90 2.87
N LEU A 180 15.89 -17.14 2.76
CA LEU A 180 14.94 -16.81 3.82
C LEU A 180 14.95 -17.81 4.95
N ILE A 181 15.22 -19.10 4.72
CA ILE A 181 15.38 -20.06 5.82
C ILE A 181 16.58 -19.74 6.73
N ALA A 182 17.63 -19.11 6.19
CA ALA A 182 18.76 -18.63 6.97
C ALA A 182 18.40 -17.44 7.89
N ILE A 183 17.26 -16.77 7.63
CA ILE A 183 16.78 -15.59 8.37
C ILE A 183 15.62 -15.96 9.28
N THR A 184 14.69 -16.76 8.78
CA THR A 184 13.44 -17.16 9.43
C THR A 184 13.30 -18.69 9.33
N PRO A 185 14.11 -19.44 10.09
CA PRO A 185 14.15 -20.90 9.99
C PRO A 185 12.81 -21.57 10.32
N TRP A 186 11.96 -20.91 11.11
CA TRP A 186 10.61 -21.37 11.45
C TRP A 186 9.58 -21.24 10.31
N THR A 187 9.87 -20.48 9.25
CA THR A 187 8.95 -20.32 8.12
C THR A 187 9.00 -21.57 7.23
N ASN A 188 7.84 -22.16 6.99
CA ASN A 188 7.63 -23.29 6.10
C ASN A 188 7.35 -22.76 4.69
N PHE A 189 8.14 -23.22 3.73
CA PHE A 189 7.99 -22.86 2.32
C PHE A 189 7.49 -24.05 1.49
N ASP A 190 6.49 -23.82 0.65
CA ASP A 190 6.03 -24.76 -0.38
C ASP A 190 6.42 -24.21 -1.76
N LEU A 191 7.40 -24.85 -2.41
CA LEU A 191 7.97 -24.37 -3.67
C LEU A 191 7.29 -25.07 -4.85
N ARG A 192 6.56 -24.31 -5.67
CA ARG A 192 5.92 -24.77 -6.90
C ARG A 192 6.68 -24.17 -8.09
N LEU A 193 7.60 -24.96 -8.65
CA LEU A 193 8.37 -24.60 -9.83
C LEU A 193 7.52 -24.76 -11.11
N GLU A 194 6.49 -23.93 -11.24
CA GLU A 194 5.52 -24.02 -12.31
C GLU A 194 4.92 -22.65 -12.63
N LYS A 195 4.55 -22.46 -13.90
CA LYS A 195 3.83 -21.27 -14.35
C LYS A 195 2.36 -21.43 -13.98
N TYR A 196 1.76 -20.39 -13.41
CA TYR A 196 0.32 -20.38 -13.18
C TYR A 196 -0.43 -20.39 -14.52
N TRP A 197 -1.46 -21.23 -14.60
CA TRP A 197 -2.46 -21.29 -15.66
C TRP A 197 -3.82 -21.61 -15.03
N GLU A 198 -4.91 -21.35 -15.76
CA GLU A 198 -6.27 -21.51 -15.23
C GLU A 198 -6.54 -22.95 -14.79
N GLU A 199 -6.08 -23.92 -15.57
CA GLU A 199 -6.26 -25.36 -15.35
C GLU A 199 -5.50 -25.86 -14.12
N ALA A 200 -4.44 -25.14 -13.72
CA ALA A 200 -3.61 -25.47 -12.58
C ALA A 200 -4.10 -24.79 -11.28
N ALA A 201 -5.10 -23.91 -11.35
CA ALA A 201 -5.53 -23.06 -10.24
C ALA A 201 -5.92 -23.86 -8.99
N ASP A 202 -6.76 -24.89 -9.15
CA ASP A 202 -7.24 -25.73 -8.05
C ASP A 202 -6.08 -26.38 -7.26
N ARG A 203 -5.05 -26.86 -7.97
CA ARG A 203 -3.88 -27.51 -7.37
C ARG A 203 -2.87 -26.50 -6.81
N LEU A 204 -2.66 -25.36 -7.49
CA LEU A 204 -1.66 -24.38 -7.06
C LEU A 204 -2.16 -23.51 -5.89
N LEU A 205 -3.46 -23.24 -5.83
CA LEU A 205 -4.11 -22.45 -4.79
C LEU A 205 -4.80 -23.31 -3.72
N GLU A 206 -4.54 -24.63 -3.73
CA GLU A 206 -5.10 -25.58 -2.77
C GLU A 206 -4.73 -25.22 -1.31
N PRO A 207 -5.55 -25.62 -0.32
CA PRO A 207 -5.22 -25.48 1.09
C PRO A 207 -3.84 -26.06 1.47
N TRP A 208 -3.26 -25.57 2.56
CA TRP A 208 -1.97 -26.04 3.06
C TRP A 208 -2.02 -27.52 3.42
N LYS A 209 -1.11 -28.30 2.82
CA LYS A 209 -1.05 -29.76 3.01
C LYS A 209 -0.83 -30.10 4.49
N GLY A 210 -1.56 -31.11 4.97
CA GLY A 210 -1.50 -31.58 6.36
C GLY A 210 -2.52 -30.89 7.28
N THR A 211 -2.64 -29.56 7.21
CA THR A 211 -3.59 -28.82 8.07
C THR A 211 -4.94 -28.52 7.41
N GLY A 212 -5.01 -28.52 6.07
CA GLY A 212 -6.22 -28.10 5.35
C GLY A 212 -6.54 -26.60 5.46
N GLN A 213 -5.61 -25.80 5.99
CA GLN A 213 -5.77 -24.34 6.12
C GLN A 213 -5.86 -23.69 4.74
N LYS A 214 -6.95 -22.96 4.49
CA LYS A 214 -7.11 -22.14 3.29
C LYS A 214 -6.11 -20.98 3.29
N PRO A 215 -5.70 -20.48 2.11
CA PRO A 215 -4.85 -19.29 2.05
C PRO A 215 -5.56 -18.09 2.68
N ASP A 216 -4.86 -17.42 3.61
CA ASP A 216 -5.31 -16.15 4.19
C ASP A 216 -5.17 -15.02 3.17
N PHE A 217 -4.17 -15.09 2.29
CA PHE A 217 -3.99 -14.16 1.16
C PHE A 217 -3.26 -14.81 -0.02
N VAL A 218 -3.59 -14.33 -1.22
CA VAL A 218 -2.84 -14.56 -2.46
C VAL A 218 -2.23 -13.24 -2.94
N ILE A 219 -0.96 -13.28 -3.31
CA ILE A 219 -0.25 -12.17 -3.95
C ILE A 219 -0.14 -12.47 -5.43
N ASP A 220 -0.69 -11.57 -6.24
CA ASP A 220 -0.47 -11.56 -7.66
C ASP A 220 0.64 -10.55 -8.02
N ALA A 221 1.82 -11.08 -8.30
CA ALA A 221 2.98 -10.35 -8.81
C ALA A 221 3.34 -10.77 -10.25
N ILE A 222 2.35 -11.26 -11.00
CA ILE A 222 2.50 -11.70 -12.39
C ILE A 222 2.60 -10.47 -13.32
N ASP A 223 3.35 -10.58 -14.40
CA ASP A 223 3.53 -9.51 -15.37
C ASP A 223 2.88 -9.79 -16.74
N ASN A 224 2.52 -11.04 -17.03
CA ASN A 224 1.64 -11.42 -18.14
C ASN A 224 0.17 -11.10 -17.81
N ILE A 225 -0.51 -10.39 -18.70
CA ILE A 225 -1.85 -9.88 -18.42
C ILE A 225 -2.89 -11.01 -18.41
N ASP A 226 -2.80 -11.99 -19.31
CA ASP A 226 -3.82 -13.04 -19.42
C ASP A 226 -3.76 -13.99 -18.22
N THR A 227 -2.56 -14.41 -17.84
CA THR A 227 -2.33 -15.19 -16.61
C THR A 227 -2.76 -14.41 -15.37
N LYS A 228 -2.45 -13.11 -15.29
CA LYS A 228 -2.89 -12.23 -14.20
C LYS A 228 -4.42 -12.17 -14.09
N VAL A 229 -5.12 -11.94 -15.20
CA VAL A 229 -6.58 -11.85 -15.21
C VAL A 229 -7.21 -13.17 -14.80
N SER A 230 -6.67 -14.31 -15.26
CA SER A 230 -7.15 -15.64 -14.87
C SER A 230 -7.01 -15.88 -13.36
N LEU A 231 -5.85 -15.56 -12.77
CA LEU A 231 -5.63 -15.66 -11.33
C LEU A 231 -6.62 -14.79 -10.54
N LEU A 232 -6.75 -13.51 -10.91
CA LEU A 232 -7.62 -12.57 -10.21
C LEU A 232 -9.10 -12.96 -10.31
N LYS A 233 -9.53 -13.46 -11.47
CA LYS A 233 -10.87 -14.00 -11.67
C LYS A 233 -11.11 -15.22 -10.78
N TYR A 234 -10.19 -16.18 -10.79
CA TYR A 234 -10.32 -17.39 -9.98
C TYR A 234 -10.44 -17.07 -8.49
N CYS A 235 -9.56 -16.20 -7.97
CA CYS A 235 -9.61 -15.77 -6.57
C CYS A 235 -10.91 -15.04 -6.24
N HIS A 236 -11.36 -14.14 -7.12
CA HIS A 236 -12.62 -13.42 -6.93
C HIS A 236 -13.83 -14.37 -6.86
N ASP A 237 -13.92 -15.32 -7.78
CA ASP A 237 -15.05 -16.24 -7.87
C ASP A 237 -15.09 -17.26 -6.72
N HIS A 238 -13.93 -17.65 -6.20
CA HIS A 238 -13.80 -18.56 -5.06
C HIS A 238 -13.70 -17.84 -3.71
N GLN A 239 -13.84 -16.51 -3.70
CA GLN A 239 -13.73 -15.67 -2.50
C GLN A 239 -12.42 -15.86 -1.73
N ILE A 240 -11.32 -16.10 -2.47
CA ILE A 240 -9.97 -16.18 -1.92
C ILE A 240 -9.42 -14.75 -1.83
N PRO A 241 -9.03 -14.25 -0.64
CA PRO A 241 -8.46 -12.92 -0.51
C PRO A 241 -7.22 -12.77 -1.39
N VAL A 242 -7.21 -11.74 -2.23
CA VAL A 242 -6.13 -11.49 -3.18
C VAL A 242 -5.77 -10.01 -3.22
N ILE A 243 -4.48 -9.71 -3.35
CA ILE A 243 -3.98 -8.39 -3.70
C ILE A 243 -3.10 -8.47 -4.93
N SER A 244 -3.30 -7.54 -5.87
CA SER A 244 -2.56 -7.51 -7.12
C SER A 244 -1.57 -6.36 -7.18
N ALA A 245 -0.35 -6.63 -7.65
CA ALA A 245 0.60 -5.60 -8.03
C ALA A 245 0.50 -5.29 -9.53
N MET A 246 0.45 -4.00 -9.85
CA MET A 246 0.38 -3.49 -11.23
C MET A 246 1.77 -3.11 -11.77
N GLY A 247 1.81 -2.34 -12.86
CA GLY A 247 3.05 -2.02 -13.55
C GLY A 247 3.97 -1.11 -12.73
N ALA A 248 5.07 -1.68 -12.20
CA ALA A 248 6.14 -0.94 -11.53
C ALA A 248 7.26 -0.42 -12.47
N GLY A 249 7.22 -0.80 -13.76
CA GLY A 249 8.19 -0.35 -14.77
C GLY A 249 7.92 1.06 -15.27
N CYS A 250 8.95 1.76 -15.75
CA CYS A 250 8.90 3.17 -16.15
C CYS A 250 8.38 4.13 -15.06
N LYS A 251 8.59 3.77 -13.79
CA LYS A 251 8.24 4.59 -12.62
C LYS A 251 9.51 4.96 -11.86
N SER A 252 9.45 6.06 -11.13
CA SER A 252 10.56 6.60 -10.33
C SER A 252 10.12 7.25 -9.02
N ASP A 253 8.84 7.61 -8.88
CA ASP A 253 8.33 8.33 -7.72
C ASP A 253 7.59 7.39 -6.75
N PRO A 254 8.22 6.96 -5.64
CA PRO A 254 7.60 6.07 -4.67
C PRO A 254 6.43 6.73 -3.92
N THR A 255 6.35 8.07 -3.88
CA THR A 255 5.28 8.79 -3.17
C THR A 255 3.93 8.70 -3.87
N ARG A 256 3.93 8.24 -5.14
CA ARG A 256 2.73 8.04 -5.95
C ARG A 256 2.22 6.60 -5.96
N ILE A 257 2.85 5.72 -5.21
CA ILE A 257 2.38 4.34 -5.01
C ILE A 257 1.23 4.36 -4.02
N ILE A 258 0.12 3.76 -4.41
CA ILE A 258 -1.10 3.71 -3.60
C ILE A 258 -1.74 2.33 -3.64
N VAL A 259 -2.49 2.02 -2.59
CA VAL A 259 -3.38 0.86 -2.52
C VAL A 259 -4.80 1.32 -2.81
N GLY A 260 -5.46 0.69 -3.77
CA GLY A 260 -6.85 0.99 -4.11
C GLY A 260 -7.53 -0.18 -4.80
N ASP A 261 -8.81 -0.05 -5.08
CA ASP A 261 -9.56 -1.09 -5.80
C ASP A 261 -9.14 -1.13 -7.29
N ILE A 262 -9.19 -2.31 -7.92
CA ILE A 262 -8.87 -2.49 -9.34
C ILE A 262 -9.66 -1.55 -10.25
N GLY A 263 -10.91 -1.22 -9.90
CA GLY A 263 -11.77 -0.28 -10.62
C GLY A 263 -11.25 1.16 -10.59
N SER A 264 -10.46 1.51 -9.57
CA SER A 264 -9.82 2.82 -9.38
C SER A 264 -8.40 2.93 -9.93
N SER A 265 -7.80 1.81 -10.35
CA SER A 265 -6.44 1.78 -10.89
C SER A 265 -6.26 2.71 -12.11
N THR A 266 -5.13 3.40 -12.22
CA THR A 266 -4.88 4.39 -13.29
C THR A 266 -3.40 4.49 -13.66
N ASP A 267 -3.11 5.19 -14.76
CA ASP A 267 -1.77 5.67 -15.16
C ASP A 267 -0.68 4.64 -15.50
N ASP A 268 -0.95 3.33 -15.42
CA ASP A 268 -0.07 2.30 -15.99
C ASP A 268 -0.78 1.35 -16.97
N GLY A 269 -0.02 0.82 -17.93
CA GLY A 269 -0.53 -0.01 -19.01
C GLY A 269 -1.06 -1.37 -18.55
N LEU A 270 -0.41 -1.96 -17.53
CA LEU A 270 -0.79 -3.25 -16.96
C LEU A 270 -2.13 -3.11 -16.21
N SER A 271 -2.28 -2.11 -15.34
CA SER A 271 -3.54 -1.76 -14.68
C SER A 271 -4.68 -1.58 -15.67
N ARG A 272 -4.45 -0.81 -16.74
CA ARG A 272 -5.50 -0.51 -17.73
C ARG A 272 -5.96 -1.77 -18.46
N ALA A 273 -5.02 -2.61 -18.88
CA ALA A 273 -5.33 -3.84 -19.60
C ALA A 273 -6.03 -4.86 -18.70
N THR A 274 -5.51 -5.09 -17.49
CA THR A 274 -6.09 -5.98 -16.49
C THR A 274 -7.49 -5.54 -16.10
N ARG A 275 -7.68 -4.25 -15.74
CA ARG A 275 -9.00 -3.69 -15.39
C ARG A 275 -10.00 -3.82 -16.54
N ARG A 276 -9.58 -3.56 -17.79
CA ARG A 276 -10.48 -3.68 -18.96
C ARG A 276 -10.91 -5.13 -19.16
N ARG A 277 -9.99 -6.09 -19.07
CA ARG A 277 -10.30 -7.53 -19.23
C ARG A 277 -11.19 -8.05 -18.10
N LEU A 278 -10.89 -7.72 -16.84
CA LEU A 278 -11.76 -8.06 -15.69
C LEU A 278 -13.16 -7.46 -15.83
N LYS A 279 -13.27 -6.21 -16.30
CA LYS A 279 -14.57 -5.56 -16.55
C LYS A 279 -15.41 -6.30 -17.59
N LEU A 280 -14.79 -6.86 -18.63
CA LEU A 280 -15.50 -7.69 -19.62
C LEU A 280 -16.01 -9.00 -19.02
N LEU A 281 -15.38 -9.49 -17.95
CA LEU A 281 -15.80 -10.66 -17.18
C LEU A 281 -16.78 -10.31 -16.04
N GLY A 282 -17.25 -9.05 -15.96
CA GLY A 282 -18.19 -8.59 -14.93
C GLY A 282 -17.53 -8.14 -13.62
N ILE A 283 -16.21 -8.25 -13.49
CA ILE A 283 -15.46 -7.89 -12.27
C ILE A 283 -15.00 -6.43 -12.37
N THR A 284 -15.60 -5.55 -11.57
CA THR A 284 -15.31 -4.10 -11.59
C THR A 284 -14.79 -3.54 -10.28
N LYS A 285 -14.92 -4.31 -9.19
CA LYS A 285 -14.51 -3.96 -7.83
C LYS A 285 -14.27 -5.22 -7.00
N GLY A 286 -13.73 -5.06 -5.80
CA GLY A 286 -13.51 -6.13 -4.83
C GLY A 286 -12.10 -6.72 -4.86
N ILE A 287 -11.18 -6.14 -5.65
CA ILE A 287 -9.79 -6.62 -5.76
C ILE A 287 -8.85 -5.48 -5.38
N PRO A 288 -8.30 -5.49 -4.16
CA PRO A 288 -7.22 -4.60 -3.76
C PRO A 288 -6.03 -4.69 -4.71
N THR A 289 -5.49 -3.53 -5.06
CA THR A 289 -4.44 -3.39 -6.06
C THR A 289 -3.42 -2.33 -5.63
N VAL A 290 -2.14 -2.62 -5.79
CA VAL A 290 -1.05 -1.63 -5.67
C VAL A 290 -0.70 -1.10 -7.05
N PHE A 291 -0.83 0.21 -7.25
CA PHE A 291 -0.52 0.88 -8.51
C PHE A 291 0.08 2.26 -8.26
N SER A 292 0.63 2.88 -9.31
CA SER A 292 1.24 4.21 -9.24
C SER A 292 0.52 5.22 -10.13
N THR A 293 0.17 6.36 -9.55
CA THR A 293 -0.41 7.53 -10.26
C THR A 293 0.65 8.40 -10.96
N GLU A 294 1.91 7.97 -10.98
CA GLU A 294 2.95 8.65 -11.76
C GLU A 294 2.64 8.53 -13.26
N LYS A 295 2.52 9.67 -13.94
CA LYS A 295 2.31 9.69 -15.38
C LYS A 295 3.63 9.51 -16.11
N THR A 296 3.60 8.75 -17.20
CA THR A 296 4.67 8.76 -18.20
C THR A 296 4.65 10.13 -18.91
N GLY A 297 5.81 10.69 -19.22
CA GLY A 297 5.91 12.00 -19.86
C GLY A 297 7.33 12.32 -20.31
N GLU A 298 7.51 13.46 -20.96
CA GLU A 298 8.80 13.91 -21.51
C GLU A 298 9.90 13.89 -20.44
N GLY A 299 11.06 13.30 -20.78
CA GLY A 299 12.19 13.12 -19.86
C GLY A 299 12.05 11.95 -18.86
N LYS A 300 10.95 11.19 -18.87
CA LYS A 300 10.81 9.95 -18.10
C LYS A 300 11.24 8.73 -18.91
N ALA A 301 11.57 7.64 -18.21
CA ALA A 301 11.93 6.38 -18.86
C ALA A 301 10.73 5.81 -19.63
N GLU A 302 10.92 5.47 -20.90
CA GLU A 302 9.90 4.90 -21.77
C GLU A 302 10.29 3.49 -22.24
N LEU A 303 9.35 2.76 -22.83
CA LEU A 303 9.62 1.46 -23.42
C LEU A 303 10.67 1.63 -24.52
N LEU A 304 11.81 0.95 -24.39
CA LEU A 304 12.90 1.10 -25.35
C LEU A 304 12.48 0.57 -26.73
N PRO A 305 12.87 1.26 -27.81
CA PRO A 305 12.68 0.73 -29.16
C PRO A 305 13.53 -0.53 -29.34
N LEU A 306 13.09 -1.38 -30.26
CA LEU A 306 13.84 -2.54 -30.66
C LEU A 306 15.13 -2.14 -31.38
N PRO A 307 16.27 -2.83 -31.13
CA PRO A 307 17.44 -2.70 -32.00
C PRO A 307 17.08 -3.05 -33.45
N GLU A 308 17.57 -2.27 -34.41
CA GLU A 308 17.28 -2.45 -35.85
C GLU A 308 17.67 -3.85 -36.37
N GLU A 309 18.67 -4.48 -35.74
CA GLU A 309 19.13 -5.84 -36.06
C GLU A 309 18.09 -6.93 -35.75
N GLU A 310 17.22 -6.74 -34.76
CA GLU A 310 16.13 -7.70 -34.47
C GLU A 310 14.94 -7.52 -35.41
N PHE A 311 14.74 -6.31 -35.94
CA PHE A 311 13.75 -6.05 -36.99
C PHE A 311 14.06 -6.82 -38.29
N GLN A 312 15.33 -7.09 -38.57
CA GLN A 312 15.76 -7.81 -39.77
C GLN A 312 15.58 -9.32 -39.67
N LYS A 313 15.36 -9.88 -38.47
CA LYS A 313 15.24 -11.33 -38.26
C LYS A 313 13.83 -11.90 -38.50
N GLY A 314 12.89 -11.10 -38.99
CA GLY A 314 11.55 -11.54 -39.39
C GLY A 314 10.46 -11.29 -38.33
N SER A 315 9.26 -11.80 -38.61
CA SER A 315 8.04 -11.51 -37.83
C SER A 315 8.20 -11.86 -36.34
N ILE A 316 7.82 -10.89 -35.51
CA ILE A 316 8.01 -10.73 -34.06
C ILE A 316 7.57 -11.94 -33.19
N GLY A 317 6.85 -12.92 -33.76
CA GLY A 317 6.37 -14.12 -33.05
C GLY A 317 7.39 -15.26 -32.91
N ASP A 318 8.41 -15.32 -33.78
CA ASP A 318 9.19 -16.56 -33.99
C ASP A 318 10.64 -16.53 -33.47
N LEU A 319 11.07 -15.43 -32.82
CA LEU A 319 12.45 -15.26 -32.34
C LEU A 319 12.64 -15.52 -30.84
N GLY A 320 11.58 -15.89 -30.12
CA GLY A 320 11.66 -16.39 -28.76
C GLY A 320 11.91 -17.90 -28.76
N VAL A 321 12.75 -18.40 -27.84
CA VAL A 321 12.88 -19.84 -27.54
C VAL A 321 11.54 -20.44 -27.05
N LEU A 322 10.57 -19.58 -26.71
CA LEU A 322 9.17 -19.87 -26.46
C LEU A 322 8.30 -18.73 -27.06
N PRO A 323 7.11 -19.02 -27.61
CA PRO A 323 6.14 -17.99 -27.98
C PRO A 323 5.74 -17.21 -26.71
N ASP A 324 5.75 -15.87 -26.78
CA ASP A 324 5.48 -14.88 -25.71
C ASP A 324 6.66 -14.28 -24.91
N PHE A 325 7.93 -14.52 -25.26
CA PHE A 325 9.02 -13.77 -24.62
C PHE A 325 9.06 -12.31 -25.10
N ARG A 326 9.14 -11.35 -24.14
CA ARG A 326 9.06 -9.91 -24.41
C ARG A 326 10.20 -9.43 -25.32
N VAL A 327 9.85 -9.14 -26.55
CA VAL A 327 10.68 -8.51 -27.59
C VAL A 327 11.07 -7.06 -27.23
N ARG A 328 10.42 -6.40 -26.26
CA ARG A 328 10.80 -5.04 -25.80
C ARG A 328 11.13 -5.01 -24.31
N ILE A 329 12.30 -4.46 -23.96
CA ILE A 329 12.73 -4.28 -22.57
C ILE A 329 12.06 -3.03 -21.99
N LEU A 330 11.15 -3.22 -21.03
CA LEU A 330 10.61 -2.14 -20.23
C LEU A 330 11.66 -1.72 -19.19
N PRO A 331 12.14 -0.46 -19.15
CA PRO A 331 13.06 -0.02 -18.11
C PRO A 331 12.44 -0.14 -16.72
N VAL A 332 13.19 -0.71 -15.78
CA VAL A 332 12.76 -0.88 -14.40
C VAL A 332 13.83 -0.36 -13.46
N LEU A 333 13.49 0.68 -12.69
CA LEU A 333 14.29 1.13 -11.56
C LEU A 333 13.98 0.22 -10.36
N GLY A 334 14.98 -0.49 -9.85
CA GLY A 334 14.80 -1.57 -8.85
C GLY A 334 14.10 -1.14 -7.55
N THR A 335 14.17 0.14 -7.20
CA THR A 335 13.47 0.71 -6.04
C THR A 335 11.95 0.60 -6.17
N MET A 336 11.40 0.73 -7.39
CA MET A 336 9.95 0.75 -7.58
C MET A 336 9.29 -0.61 -7.35
N PRO A 337 9.75 -1.73 -7.97
CA PRO A 337 9.25 -3.06 -7.62
C PRO A 337 9.40 -3.39 -6.13
N ALA A 338 10.48 -2.94 -5.48
CA ALA A 338 10.70 -3.15 -4.06
C ALA A 338 9.64 -2.45 -3.20
N VAL A 339 9.37 -1.17 -3.45
CA VAL A 339 8.33 -0.42 -2.72
C VAL A 339 6.93 -0.98 -3.02
N PHE A 340 6.65 -1.43 -4.24
CA PHE A 340 5.42 -2.17 -4.54
C PHE A 340 5.33 -3.44 -3.69
N GLY A 341 6.40 -4.23 -3.62
CA GLY A 341 6.45 -5.46 -2.83
C GLY A 341 6.23 -5.20 -1.33
N TYR A 342 6.87 -4.16 -0.78
CA TYR A 342 6.65 -3.74 0.61
C TYR A 342 5.24 -3.22 0.85
N THR A 343 4.65 -2.51 -0.10
CA THR A 343 3.26 -2.03 0.00
C THR A 343 2.27 -3.19 0.02
N VAL A 344 2.46 -4.19 -0.84
CA VAL A 344 1.69 -5.44 -0.86
C VAL A 344 1.83 -6.18 0.47
N ALA A 345 3.06 -6.40 0.94
CA ALA A 345 3.31 -7.10 2.20
C ALA A 345 2.67 -6.39 3.38
N ASN A 346 2.79 -5.06 3.45
CA ASN A 346 2.18 -4.24 4.49
C ASN A 346 0.65 -4.39 4.47
N HIS A 347 0.01 -4.31 3.30
CA HIS A 347 -1.43 -4.52 3.19
C HIS A 347 -1.86 -5.87 3.78
N ILE A 348 -1.14 -6.94 3.48
CA ILE A 348 -1.44 -8.29 3.96
C ILE A 348 -1.24 -8.40 5.46
N ILE A 349 -0.12 -7.91 5.98
CA ILE A 349 0.18 -7.94 7.42
C ILE A 349 -0.93 -7.23 8.21
N LEU A 350 -1.31 -6.02 7.80
CA LEU A 350 -2.35 -5.25 8.48
C LEU A 350 -3.73 -5.92 8.33
N SER A 351 -4.05 -6.46 7.16
CA SER A 351 -5.30 -7.19 6.92
C SER A 351 -5.44 -8.43 7.81
N ILE A 352 -4.41 -9.27 7.88
CA ILE A 352 -4.41 -10.52 8.67
C ILE A 352 -4.48 -10.22 10.18
N THR A 353 -3.73 -9.22 10.62
CA THR A 353 -3.67 -8.85 12.04
C THR A 353 -4.95 -8.13 12.50
N GLY A 354 -5.72 -7.56 11.57
CA GLY A 354 -6.89 -6.73 11.85
C GLY A 354 -6.52 -5.29 12.21
N TYR A 355 -5.31 -4.85 11.85
CA TYR A 355 -4.88 -3.47 12.04
C TYR A 355 -5.61 -2.54 11.04
N PRO A 356 -6.02 -1.32 11.44
CA PRO A 356 -6.76 -0.41 10.57
C PRO A 356 -6.07 -0.12 9.23
N LEU A 357 -6.84 -0.19 8.14
CA LEU A 357 -6.40 0.11 6.78
C LEU A 357 -7.02 1.41 6.26
N ASP A 358 -6.45 2.54 6.68
CA ASP A 358 -6.93 3.88 6.29
C ASP A 358 -6.16 4.41 5.07
N TYR A 359 -6.23 3.69 3.94
CA TYR A 359 -5.57 4.17 2.72
C TYR A 359 -6.29 5.40 2.15
N PRO A 360 -5.55 6.45 1.75
CA PRO A 360 -6.15 7.57 1.03
C PRO A 360 -6.71 7.07 -0.30
N ILE A 361 -7.97 7.40 -0.58
CA ILE A 361 -8.61 7.08 -1.86
C ILE A 361 -7.80 7.74 -2.98
N ALA A 362 -7.35 6.93 -3.95
CA ALA A 362 -6.56 7.32 -5.11
C ALA A 362 -6.96 8.70 -5.70
N LYS A 363 -6.12 9.71 -5.45
CA LYS A 363 -6.27 11.06 -6.02
C LYS A 363 -5.86 11.06 -7.50
N GLY A 364 -6.86 10.95 -8.36
CA GLY A 364 -6.86 11.47 -9.74
C GLY A 364 -7.69 12.75 -9.87
N ARG A 365 -7.73 13.57 -8.80
CA ARG A 365 -8.71 14.65 -8.62
C ARG A 365 -8.26 16.03 -9.13
N ASP A 366 -7.06 16.21 -9.68
CA ASP A 366 -6.65 17.53 -10.21
C ASP A 366 -7.64 18.04 -11.27
N LYS A 367 -8.00 17.19 -12.25
CA LYS A 367 -9.05 17.52 -13.22
C LYS A 367 -10.43 17.75 -12.59
N MET A 368 -10.72 17.09 -11.47
CA MET A 368 -11.95 17.30 -10.72
C MET A 368 -11.92 18.67 -10.05
N HIS A 369 -10.82 19.05 -9.39
CA HIS A 369 -10.63 20.35 -8.75
C HIS A 369 -10.65 21.47 -9.78
N ASP A 370 -9.99 21.29 -10.94
CA ASP A 370 -10.06 22.22 -12.07
C ASP A 370 -11.50 22.38 -12.56
N SER A 371 -12.24 21.28 -12.68
CA SER A 371 -13.65 21.32 -13.07
C SER A 371 -14.53 21.98 -12.02
N ILE A 372 -14.25 21.80 -10.72
CA ILE A 372 -14.96 22.44 -9.62
C ILE A 372 -14.68 23.95 -9.63
N LEU A 373 -13.41 24.33 -9.81
CA LEU A 373 -12.99 25.73 -9.89
C LEU A 373 -13.65 26.44 -11.08
N ALA A 374 -13.68 25.79 -12.24
CA ALA A 374 -14.37 26.31 -13.42
C ALA A 374 -15.90 26.45 -13.21
N ALA A 375 -16.52 25.48 -12.52
CA ALA A 375 -17.94 25.56 -12.17
C ALA A 375 -18.23 26.71 -11.20
N LEU A 376 -17.36 26.91 -10.19
CA LEU A 376 -17.46 27.99 -9.22
C LEU A 376 -17.32 29.37 -9.89
N GLN A 377 -16.31 29.54 -10.76
CA GLN A 377 -16.13 30.74 -11.59
C GLN A 377 -17.41 31.04 -12.39
N GLY A 378 -17.96 30.03 -13.07
CA GLY A 378 -19.20 30.19 -13.84
C GLY A 378 -20.41 30.53 -12.98
N SER A 379 -20.50 30.05 -11.74
CA SER A 379 -21.57 30.41 -10.82
C SER A 379 -21.47 31.87 -10.37
N GLU A 380 -20.26 32.33 -10.01
CA GLU A 380 -20.01 33.72 -9.62
C GLU A 380 -20.35 34.72 -10.73
N GLU A 381 -20.00 34.42 -11.99
CA GLU A 381 -20.38 35.28 -13.11
C GLU A 381 -21.90 35.38 -13.29
N LYS A 382 -22.65 34.28 -13.06
CA LYS A 382 -24.12 34.30 -13.16
C LYS A 382 -24.74 35.10 -12.02
N ILE A 383 -24.21 34.95 -10.80
CA ILE A 383 -24.68 35.71 -9.63
C ILE A 383 -24.45 37.20 -9.88
N LEU A 384 -23.27 37.58 -10.35
CA LEU A 384 -22.94 38.98 -10.64
C LEU A 384 -23.88 39.59 -11.70
N ARG A 385 -24.14 38.87 -12.80
CA ARG A 385 -25.10 39.31 -13.83
C ARG A 385 -26.52 39.45 -13.28
N HIS A 386 -26.94 38.54 -12.39
CA HIS A 386 -28.29 38.56 -11.82
C HIS A 386 -28.50 39.69 -10.82
N LEU A 387 -27.50 40.01 -9.99
CA LEU A 387 -27.57 41.10 -9.01
C LEU A 387 -27.50 42.49 -9.64
N ASN A 388 -27.12 42.61 -10.92
CA ASN A 388 -27.02 43.88 -11.65
C ASN A 388 -27.91 43.88 -12.92
N PRO A 389 -29.25 43.78 -12.77
CA PRO A 389 -30.16 43.82 -13.92
C PRO A 389 -30.13 45.23 -14.53
N GLY A 390 -29.44 45.39 -15.66
CA GLY A 390 -29.29 46.67 -16.38
C GLY A 390 -27.86 47.09 -16.67
N SER A 391 -26.86 46.40 -16.10
CA SER A 391 -25.45 46.60 -16.47
C SER A 391 -25.13 45.97 -17.84
N ASP A 392 -24.10 46.49 -18.52
CA ASP A 392 -23.60 45.92 -19.78
C ASP A 392 -23.34 44.40 -19.65
N HIS A 393 -23.67 43.65 -20.71
CA HIS A 393 -23.48 42.20 -20.78
C HIS A 393 -22.01 41.78 -20.55
N THR A 394 -21.08 42.73 -20.67
CA THR A 394 -19.65 42.58 -20.40
C THR A 394 -19.25 42.72 -18.92
N ILE A 395 -20.19 42.98 -18.00
CA ILE A 395 -19.86 43.24 -16.58
C ILE A 395 -19.01 42.14 -15.95
N ALA A 396 -19.31 40.87 -16.27
CA ALA A 396 -18.60 39.70 -15.76
C ALA A 396 -17.38 39.28 -16.61
N VAL A 397 -17.14 39.91 -17.77
CA VAL A 397 -15.99 39.58 -18.63
C VAL A 397 -14.70 39.97 -17.90
N GLY A 398 -13.79 39.00 -17.79
CA GLY A 398 -12.52 39.16 -17.08
C GLY A 398 -12.64 39.09 -15.55
N LEU A 399 -13.80 38.71 -15.00
CA LEU A 399 -13.95 38.48 -13.56
C LEU A 399 -13.02 37.34 -13.11
N LYS A 400 -12.18 37.57 -12.10
CA LYS A 400 -11.43 36.51 -11.42
C LYS A 400 -12.05 36.21 -10.06
N ILE A 401 -12.06 34.94 -9.67
CA ILE A 401 -12.38 34.57 -8.29
C ILE A 401 -11.09 34.46 -7.48
N PRO A 402 -11.06 34.93 -6.22
CA PRO A 402 -9.89 34.81 -5.34
C PRO A 402 -9.85 33.41 -4.71
N VAL A 403 -9.89 32.36 -5.53
CA VAL A 403 -9.88 30.94 -5.12
C VAL A 403 -8.95 30.18 -6.06
N THR A 404 -8.02 29.40 -5.49
CA THR A 404 -7.06 28.58 -6.24
C THR A 404 -7.51 27.12 -6.32
N VAL A 405 -6.87 26.32 -7.18
CA VAL A 405 -7.10 24.86 -7.24
C VAL A 405 -6.74 24.18 -5.91
N GLY A 406 -5.72 24.70 -5.20
CA GLY A 406 -5.35 24.23 -3.87
C GLY A 406 -6.45 24.50 -2.83
N ASP A 407 -7.05 25.69 -2.87
CA ASP A 407 -8.18 26.04 -2.01
C ASP A 407 -9.39 25.13 -2.28
N VAL A 408 -9.67 24.84 -3.55
CA VAL A 408 -10.73 23.90 -3.94
C VAL A 408 -10.47 22.50 -3.39
N SER A 409 -9.24 22.01 -3.49
CA SER A 409 -8.86 20.72 -2.89
C SER A 409 -9.07 20.73 -1.38
N PHE A 410 -8.65 21.79 -0.69
CA PHE A 410 -8.81 21.90 0.76
C PHE A 410 -10.28 21.91 1.18
N VAL A 411 -11.10 22.77 0.57
CA VAL A 411 -12.53 22.86 0.92
C VAL A 411 -13.24 21.55 0.58
N ALA A 412 -13.10 21.04 -0.64
CA ALA A 412 -13.85 19.84 -1.06
C ALA A 412 -13.39 18.56 -0.31
N GLU A 413 -12.08 18.37 -0.09
CA GLU A 413 -11.54 17.15 0.51
C GLU A 413 -11.41 17.23 2.03
N ASP A 414 -10.88 18.33 2.56
CA ASP A 414 -10.50 18.38 3.97
C ASP A 414 -11.66 18.88 4.84
N ILE A 415 -12.43 19.86 4.36
CA ILE A 415 -13.63 20.33 5.06
C ILE A 415 -14.81 19.39 4.78
N PHE A 416 -15.15 19.18 3.51
CA PHE A 416 -16.35 18.42 3.12
C PHE A 416 -16.11 16.92 2.90
N LYS A 417 -14.90 16.41 3.15
CA LYS A 417 -14.55 14.97 3.10
C LYS A 417 -14.90 14.31 1.76
N GLY A 418 -14.83 15.06 0.67
CA GLY A 418 -15.11 14.58 -0.69
C GLY A 418 -16.57 14.15 -0.88
N ARG A 419 -17.51 14.79 -0.18
CA ARG A 419 -18.95 14.47 -0.21
C ARG A 419 -19.80 15.73 -0.23
N SER A 420 -21.00 15.61 -0.80
CA SER A 420 -22.03 16.65 -0.70
C SER A 420 -22.41 16.86 0.76
N ALA A 421 -22.49 18.13 1.17
CA ALA A 421 -22.95 18.52 2.49
C ALA A 421 -24.42 18.15 2.73
N VAL A 422 -25.22 18.09 1.66
CA VAL A 422 -26.67 17.81 1.70
C VAL A 422 -26.94 16.30 1.69
N THR A 423 -26.49 15.59 0.65
CA THR A 423 -26.85 14.16 0.46
C THR A 423 -25.76 13.17 0.87
N GLY A 424 -24.52 13.63 1.11
CA GLY A 424 -23.39 12.75 1.40
C GLY A 424 -22.84 11.97 0.20
N LEU A 425 -23.39 12.18 -1.00
CA LEU A 425 -22.92 11.59 -2.25
C LEU A 425 -21.56 12.18 -2.65
N ALA A 426 -20.69 11.36 -3.24
CA ALA A 426 -19.34 11.75 -3.64
C ALA A 426 -19.20 11.99 -5.16
N THR A 427 -20.31 11.96 -5.91
CA THR A 427 -20.30 12.03 -7.37
C THR A 427 -20.61 13.44 -7.86
N ARG A 428 -19.88 13.88 -8.90
CA ARG A 428 -20.10 15.18 -9.57
C ARG A 428 -20.20 16.37 -8.60
N LEU A 429 -19.23 16.47 -7.70
CA LEU A 429 -19.17 17.56 -6.72
C LEU A 429 -18.85 18.89 -7.40
N VAL A 430 -19.42 19.97 -6.84
CA VAL A 430 -19.14 21.36 -7.18
C VAL A 430 -19.14 22.21 -5.91
N LEU A 431 -18.50 23.38 -5.97
CA LEU A 431 -18.52 24.40 -4.94
C LEU A 431 -19.30 25.62 -5.47
N LEU A 432 -20.10 26.22 -4.60
CA LEU A 432 -20.85 27.45 -4.85
C LEU A 432 -21.12 28.18 -3.53
N ARG A 433 -21.60 29.42 -3.58
CA ARG A 433 -22.01 30.15 -2.37
C ARG A 433 -23.16 29.45 -1.67
N TRP A 434 -23.09 29.39 -0.33
CA TRP A 434 -24.17 28.89 0.50
C TRP A 434 -25.34 29.88 0.66
N ARG A 435 -25.03 31.18 0.70
CA ARG A 435 -26.03 32.24 0.90
C ARG A 435 -25.99 33.25 -0.24
N LYS A 436 -27.16 33.81 -0.57
CA LYS A 436 -27.30 34.90 -1.54
C LYS A 436 -26.56 36.16 -1.03
N PRO A 437 -25.66 36.76 -1.82
CA PRO A 437 -25.02 38.02 -1.45
C PRO A 437 -26.04 39.15 -1.32
N THR A 438 -25.90 39.99 -0.30
CA THR A 438 -26.79 41.15 -0.06
C THR A 438 -26.29 42.45 -0.69
N LYS A 439 -25.04 42.47 -1.15
CA LYS A 439 -24.37 43.58 -1.82
C LYS A 439 -23.78 43.11 -3.15
N SER A 440 -23.28 44.06 -3.95
CA SER A 440 -22.50 43.73 -5.14
C SER A 440 -21.31 42.86 -4.76
N THR A 441 -21.12 41.77 -5.50
CA THR A 441 -19.97 40.86 -5.35
C THR A 441 -18.74 41.34 -6.13
N LEU A 442 -18.87 42.40 -6.94
CA LEU A 442 -17.78 42.91 -7.78
C LEU A 442 -16.85 43.83 -6.98
N LEU A 443 -15.57 43.51 -7.00
CA LEU A 443 -14.45 44.32 -6.54
C LEU A 443 -13.59 44.71 -7.75
N GLU A 444 -13.01 45.91 -7.71
CA GLU A 444 -12.02 46.35 -8.70
C GLU A 444 -10.72 46.70 -7.99
N ILE A 445 -9.66 45.95 -8.30
CA ILE A 445 -8.34 46.08 -7.67
C ILE A 445 -7.33 46.30 -8.80
N GLU A 446 -6.70 47.47 -8.84
CA GLU A 446 -5.70 47.84 -9.85
C GLU A 446 -6.18 47.62 -11.32
N GLY A 447 -7.47 47.86 -11.58
CA GLY A 447 -8.09 47.67 -12.90
C GLY A 447 -8.46 46.22 -13.25
N GLN A 448 -8.24 45.26 -12.34
CA GLN A 448 -8.70 43.88 -12.47
C GLN A 448 -10.02 43.68 -11.71
N LYS A 449 -11.03 43.16 -12.41
CA LYS A 449 -12.31 42.74 -11.82
C LYS A 449 -12.12 41.46 -11.01
N SER A 450 -12.56 41.45 -9.75
CA SER A 450 -12.52 40.29 -8.86
C SER A 450 -13.86 40.10 -8.15
N SER A 451 -14.19 38.86 -7.76
CA SER A 451 -15.29 38.58 -6.84
C SER A 451 -14.85 38.82 -5.38
N ASP A 452 -15.79 39.18 -4.51
CA ASP A 452 -15.62 39.25 -3.04
C ASP A 452 -15.72 37.88 -2.33
N LEU A 453 -15.76 36.80 -3.12
CA LEU A 453 -15.93 35.43 -2.65
C LEU A 453 -14.89 35.01 -1.61
N ARG A 454 -15.36 34.45 -0.48
CA ARG A 454 -14.49 33.83 0.55
C ARG A 454 -14.68 32.32 0.60
N LEU A 455 -13.69 31.61 1.11
CA LEU A 455 -13.77 30.16 1.31
C LEU A 455 -14.87 29.80 2.30
N SER A 456 -15.05 30.62 3.34
CA SER A 456 -16.12 30.49 4.33
C SER A 456 -17.53 30.75 3.80
N ASP A 457 -17.68 31.15 2.54
CA ASP A 457 -18.99 31.28 1.89
C ASP A 457 -19.34 30.02 1.06
N LEU A 458 -18.42 29.06 0.90
CA LEU A 458 -18.55 27.93 -0.03
C LEU A 458 -19.13 26.66 0.59
N VAL A 459 -20.10 26.07 -0.10
CA VAL A 459 -20.67 24.76 0.22
C VAL A 459 -20.36 23.74 -0.87
N CYS A 460 -20.05 22.50 -0.48
CA CYS A 460 -19.88 21.39 -1.42
C CYS A 460 -21.19 20.64 -1.64
N MET A 461 -21.60 20.51 -2.90
CA MET A 461 -22.84 19.85 -3.30
C MET A 461 -22.64 18.98 -4.54
N THR A 462 -23.57 18.07 -4.83
CA THR A 462 -23.62 17.46 -6.17
C THR A 462 -24.06 18.51 -7.20
N LYS A 463 -23.74 18.29 -8.47
CA LYS A 463 -24.10 19.22 -9.56
C LYS A 463 -25.62 19.46 -9.65
N GLU A 464 -26.41 18.42 -9.42
CA GLU A 464 -27.87 18.47 -9.44
C GLU A 464 -28.41 19.31 -8.27
N GLU A 465 -27.88 19.11 -7.05
CA GLU A 465 -28.20 19.93 -5.87
C GLU A 465 -27.81 21.39 -6.06
N ALA A 466 -26.59 21.65 -6.55
CA ALA A 466 -26.08 22.98 -6.80
C ALA A 466 -26.92 23.74 -7.82
N THR A 467 -27.42 23.05 -8.86
CA THR A 467 -28.32 23.65 -9.86
C THR A 467 -29.64 24.08 -9.22
N ARG A 468 -30.19 23.26 -8.30
CA ARG A 468 -31.39 23.61 -7.53
C ARG A 468 -31.12 24.80 -6.59
N HIS A 469 -30.01 24.75 -5.85
CA HIS A 469 -29.59 25.79 -4.91
C HIS A 469 -29.38 27.14 -5.62
N GLU A 470 -28.66 27.16 -6.74
CA GLU A 470 -28.40 28.37 -7.53
C GLU A 470 -29.71 29.01 -8.03
N ARG A 471 -30.69 28.19 -8.43
CA ARG A 471 -31.99 28.66 -8.94
C ARG A 471 -32.90 29.18 -7.82
N GLU A 472 -33.02 28.45 -6.72
CA GLU A 472 -33.98 28.78 -5.65
C GLU A 472 -33.46 29.88 -4.71
N ILE A 473 -32.16 29.89 -4.42
CA ILE A 473 -31.56 30.76 -3.39
C ILE A 473 -30.70 31.85 -4.03
N LEU A 474 -29.66 31.50 -4.79
CA LEU A 474 -28.69 32.52 -5.24
C LEU A 474 -29.27 33.48 -6.30
N ARG A 475 -30.14 32.97 -7.18
CA ARG A 475 -30.87 33.76 -8.19
C ARG A 475 -32.38 33.80 -7.97
N GLY A 476 -32.86 33.19 -6.89
CA GLY A 476 -34.27 33.22 -6.49
C GLY A 476 -34.50 34.09 -5.27
N ASP A 477 -35.71 34.01 -4.74
CA ASP A 477 -36.15 34.82 -3.58
C ASP A 477 -36.23 34.01 -2.28
N LYS A 478 -35.91 32.70 -2.33
CA LYS A 478 -35.91 31.86 -1.14
C LYS A 478 -34.61 32.02 -0.36
N ARG A 479 -34.69 31.88 0.96
CA ARG A 479 -33.53 31.76 1.85
C ARG A 479 -33.18 30.30 2.08
N VAL A 480 -32.03 30.04 2.69
CA VAL A 480 -31.57 28.66 2.97
C VAL A 480 -32.55 27.94 3.91
N GLU A 481 -33.14 28.69 4.84
CA GLU A 481 -34.12 28.22 5.81
C GLU A 481 -35.46 27.80 5.16
N ASP A 482 -35.72 28.28 3.93
CA ASP A 482 -36.94 27.95 3.19
C ASP A 482 -36.76 26.70 2.29
N VAL A 483 -35.54 26.15 2.20
CA VAL A 483 -35.16 25.07 1.25
C VAL A 483 -34.59 23.83 1.93
N TYR A 484 -33.87 23.99 3.04
CA TYR A 484 -33.20 22.91 3.76
C TYR A 484 -33.72 22.76 5.19
N ASP A 485 -33.67 21.54 5.74
CA ASP A 485 -33.98 21.29 7.14
C ASP A 485 -32.91 21.85 8.08
N GLN A 486 -33.27 22.02 9.36
CA GLN A 486 -32.40 22.62 10.37
C GLN A 486 -31.12 21.82 10.60
N GLU A 487 -31.19 20.49 10.55
CA GLU A 487 -30.02 19.62 10.72
C GLU A 487 -28.97 19.86 9.62
N THR A 488 -29.41 19.95 8.38
CA THR A 488 -28.56 20.24 7.23
C THR A 488 -27.95 21.64 7.34
N ILE A 489 -28.74 22.63 7.76
CA ILE A 489 -28.27 24.00 7.96
C ILE A 489 -27.19 24.04 9.05
N ASP A 490 -27.45 23.46 10.22
CA ASP A 490 -26.52 23.46 11.35
C ASP A 490 -25.19 22.77 10.99
N LYS A 491 -25.27 21.65 10.25
CA LYS A 491 -24.10 20.95 9.71
C LYS A 491 -23.29 21.84 8.78
N ILE A 492 -23.93 22.49 7.80
CA ILE A 492 -23.23 23.34 6.83
C ILE A 492 -22.62 24.55 7.53
N GLU A 493 -23.37 25.25 8.39
CA GLU A 493 -22.87 26.41 9.14
C GLU A 493 -21.70 26.03 10.06
N GLY A 494 -21.73 24.83 10.66
CA GLY A 494 -20.60 24.28 11.41
C GLY A 494 -19.34 24.14 10.57
N LEU A 495 -19.46 23.59 9.36
CA LEU A 495 -18.37 23.44 8.40
C LEU A 495 -17.87 24.79 7.87
N LEU A 496 -18.75 25.75 7.59
CA LEU A 496 -18.36 27.11 7.17
C LEU A 496 -17.59 27.84 8.27
N LYS A 497 -18.02 27.70 9.53
CA LYS A 497 -17.31 28.24 10.70
C LYS A 497 -15.95 27.58 10.88
N GLU A 498 -15.83 26.30 10.60
CA GLU A 498 -14.54 25.62 10.55
C GLU A 498 -13.64 26.20 9.45
N THR A 499 -14.12 26.32 8.22
CA THR A 499 -13.39 26.94 7.10
C THR A 499 -12.91 28.35 7.44
N ALA A 500 -13.75 29.18 8.07
CA ALA A 500 -13.40 30.54 8.48
C ALA A 500 -12.21 30.59 9.46
N LYS A 501 -12.04 29.57 10.31
CA LYS A 501 -10.87 29.48 11.21
C LYS A 501 -9.57 29.22 10.46
N TYR A 502 -9.62 28.58 9.29
CA TYR A 502 -8.44 28.32 8.47
C TYR A 502 -8.13 29.47 7.52
N GLU A 503 -9.15 30.21 7.08
CA GLU A 503 -9.02 31.32 6.14
C GLU A 503 -8.13 32.47 6.66
N LYS A 504 -7.96 32.62 7.99
CA LYS A 504 -7.00 33.58 8.59
C LYS A 504 -5.52 33.20 8.43
N TYR A 505 -5.23 31.97 8.01
CA TYR A 505 -3.87 31.47 7.75
C TYR A 505 -3.56 31.37 6.26
N ARG A 506 -4.53 31.75 5.42
CA ARG A 506 -4.37 31.98 3.98
C ARG A 506 -3.75 33.36 3.77
#